data_AF-A0A1M7B337-F1
#
_entry.id   AF-A0A1M7B337-F1
#
_cell.length_a   1.000
_cell.length_b   1.000
_cell.length_c   1.000
_cell.angle_alpha   90.00
_cell.angle_beta   90.00
_cell.angle_gamma   90.00
#
_symmetry.space_group_name_H-M   'P 1'
#
loop_
_entity.id
_entity.type
_entity.pdbx_description
1 polymer ?
#
loop_
_entity_poly.entity_id
_entity_poly.type
_entity_poly.pdbx_seq_one_letter_code
_entity_poly.pdbx_strand_id
1 'polypeptide(L)'
;MIKIIQITSGRGPAECNFVVTNVFKRFTEACEINNIEYAVIEREIDKDFNLVCSVTLELKGKQLDVFIKEWLGTILWIGKSPFRKFHQRKNWFIGCFELELPKENKINSKEIVYQTMRSSGNGGQNVNKVNSAVRATHLPSGISVVSMDSRSQHQNKKIATTRLLLKLQDDNDQKLKNSIQERWINQTSVERGNPIKIYKGDKFL
;
A
#
# COMPACT_ATOMS: atom_id res chain seq x y z
N MET A 1 -11.52 1.54 11.86
CA MET A 1 -10.68 2.07 10.76
C MET A 1 -9.52 1.12 10.57
N ILE A 2 -9.00 0.96 9.35
CA ILE A 2 -7.84 0.10 9.07
C ILE A 2 -6.70 0.98 8.58
N LYS A 3 -5.49 0.75 9.11
CA LYS A 3 -4.25 1.36 8.60
C LYS A 3 -3.17 0.30 8.50
N ILE A 4 -2.25 0.48 7.55
CA ILE A 4 -1.08 -0.38 7.41
C ILE A 4 0.16 0.43 7.78
N ILE A 5 1.01 -0.15 8.63
CA ILE A 5 2.26 0.45 9.07
C ILE A 5 3.42 -0.46 8.70
N GLN A 6 4.47 0.14 8.12
CA GLN A 6 5.74 -0.51 7.88
C GLN A 6 6.79 0.05 8.81
N ILE A 7 7.45 -0.82 9.59
CA ILE A 7 8.63 -0.48 10.38
C ILE A 7 9.82 -1.18 9.73
N THR A 8 10.83 -0.42 9.32
CA THR A 8 11.95 -0.96 8.55
C THR A 8 13.29 -0.33 8.92
N SER A 9 14.33 -1.16 8.95
CA SER A 9 15.73 -0.73 9.06
C SER A 9 16.26 -0.22 7.71
N GLY A 10 15.47 -0.34 6.65
CA GLY A 10 15.91 -0.13 5.28
C GLY A 10 17.06 -1.07 4.92
N ARG A 11 18.06 -0.54 4.23
CA ARG A 11 19.34 -1.25 3.98
C ARG A 11 20.37 -1.02 5.09
N GLY A 12 19.90 -0.89 6.33
CA GLY A 12 20.74 -0.69 7.51
C GLY A 12 21.50 -1.96 7.92
N PRO A 13 22.58 -1.82 8.71
CA PRO A 13 23.29 -2.97 9.26
C PRO A 13 22.49 -3.64 10.39
N ALA A 14 23.00 -4.77 10.92
CA ALA A 14 22.36 -5.53 12.00
C ALA A 14 21.96 -4.68 13.23
N GLU A 15 22.68 -3.59 13.53
CA GLU A 15 22.27 -2.65 14.58
C GLU A 15 20.89 -2.04 14.31
N CYS A 16 20.58 -1.65 13.07
CA CYS A 16 19.27 -1.15 12.72
C CYS A 16 18.19 -2.25 12.81
N ASN A 17 18.51 -3.50 12.46
CA ASN A 17 17.59 -4.64 12.60
C ASN A 17 17.26 -4.91 14.09
N PHE A 18 18.24 -4.73 14.97
CA PHE A 18 18.03 -4.76 16.41
C PHE A 18 17.08 -3.65 16.87
N VAL A 19 17.22 -2.44 16.32
CA VAL A 19 16.29 -1.33 16.61
C VAL A 19 14.87 -1.68 16.17
N VAL A 20 14.68 -2.16 14.93
CA VAL A 20 13.35 -2.56 14.43
C VAL A 20 12.74 -3.63 15.33
N THR A 21 13.50 -4.63 15.76
CA THR A 21 13.00 -5.72 16.62
C THR A 21 12.47 -5.18 17.95
N ASN A 22 13.22 -4.29 18.60
CA ASN A 22 12.80 -3.70 19.88
C ASN A 22 11.64 -2.71 19.72
N VAL A 23 11.68 -1.88 18.67
CA VAL A 23 10.60 -0.94 18.36
C VAL A 23 9.32 -1.70 18.02
N PHE A 24 9.40 -2.78 17.25
CA PHE A 24 8.27 -3.64 16.95
C PHE A 24 7.62 -4.19 18.22
N LYS A 25 8.42 -4.72 19.16
CA LYS A 25 7.92 -5.21 20.45
C LYS A 25 7.20 -4.11 21.25
N ARG A 26 7.81 -2.93 21.36
CA ARG A 26 7.19 -1.79 22.05
C ARG A 26 5.93 -1.29 21.35
N PHE A 27 5.92 -1.35 20.02
CA PHE A 27 4.79 -0.95 19.20
C PHE A 27 3.59 -1.88 19.45
N THR A 28 3.81 -3.19 19.50
CA THR A 28 2.74 -4.17 19.80
C THR A 28 2.23 -4.02 21.24
N GLU A 29 3.12 -3.82 22.22
CA GLU A 29 2.73 -3.51 23.61
C GLU A 29 1.87 -2.23 23.68
N ALA A 30 2.25 -1.19 22.93
CA ALA A 30 1.47 0.04 22.84
C ALA A 30 0.11 -0.17 22.16
N CYS A 31 0.00 -1.06 21.18
CA CYS A 31 -1.28 -1.43 20.58
C CYS A 31 -2.20 -2.09 21.60
N GLU A 32 -1.69 -3.03 22.40
CA GLU A 32 -2.44 -3.71 23.47
C GLU A 32 -2.96 -2.72 24.51
N ILE A 33 -2.10 -1.80 25.00
CA ILE A 33 -2.49 -0.77 25.98
C ILE A 33 -3.60 0.13 25.45
N ASN A 34 -3.58 0.46 24.15
CA ASN A 34 -4.57 1.33 23.51
C ASN A 34 -5.78 0.56 22.96
N ASN A 35 -5.91 -0.74 23.23
CA ASN A 35 -6.96 -1.62 22.70
C ASN A 35 -7.06 -1.56 21.16
N ILE A 36 -5.91 -1.52 20.49
CA ILE A 36 -5.78 -1.58 19.03
C ILE A 36 -5.44 -3.03 18.65
N GLU A 37 -6.29 -3.64 17.82
CA GLU A 37 -6.02 -4.94 17.24
C GLU A 37 -4.97 -4.79 16.14
N TYR A 38 -3.99 -5.70 16.11
CA TYR A 38 -2.96 -5.71 15.07
C TYR A 38 -2.78 -7.12 14.48
N ALA A 39 -2.42 -7.17 13.21
CA ALA A 39 -2.04 -8.40 12.52
C ALA A 39 -0.75 -8.18 11.72
N VAL A 40 0.19 -9.13 11.81
CA VAL A 40 1.42 -9.09 11.02
C VAL A 40 1.10 -9.59 9.60
N ILE A 41 1.22 -8.71 8.61
CA ILE A 41 1.01 -9.04 7.20
C ILE A 41 2.28 -9.67 6.61
N GLU A 42 3.42 -9.03 6.87
CA GLU A 42 4.70 -9.39 6.29
C GLU A 42 5.79 -9.16 7.32
N ARG A 43 6.77 -10.07 7.36
CA ARG A 43 7.91 -9.98 8.27
C ARG A 43 9.15 -10.49 7.57
N GLU A 44 10.14 -9.63 7.45
CA GLU A 44 11.46 -9.93 6.91
C GLU A 44 12.46 -10.06 8.06
N ILE A 45 13.23 -11.14 8.04
CA ILE A 45 14.16 -11.50 9.11
C ILE A 45 15.57 -11.63 8.53
N ASP A 46 16.53 -11.04 9.23
CA ASP A 46 17.95 -11.23 9.02
C ASP A 46 18.35 -12.65 9.44
N LYS A 47 18.90 -13.44 8.50
CA LYS A 47 19.26 -14.83 8.75
C LYS A 47 20.43 -14.97 9.71
N ASP A 48 21.32 -13.99 9.76
CA ASP A 48 22.57 -14.11 10.53
C ASP A 48 22.33 -13.97 12.04
N PHE A 49 21.43 -13.06 12.42
CA PHE A 49 21.16 -12.73 13.82
C PHE A 49 19.71 -13.01 14.27
N ASN A 50 18.86 -13.53 13.37
CA ASN A 50 17.43 -13.76 13.61
C ASN A 50 16.68 -12.48 14.09
N LEU A 51 17.06 -11.33 13.53
CA LEU A 51 16.49 -10.01 13.85
C LEU A 51 15.51 -9.58 12.77
N VAL A 52 14.52 -8.77 13.14
CA VAL A 52 13.55 -8.22 12.19
C VAL A 52 14.20 -7.09 11.39
N CYS A 53 14.22 -7.21 10.06
CA CYS A 53 14.66 -6.13 9.15
C CYS A 53 13.51 -5.19 8.82
N SER A 54 12.37 -5.78 8.47
CA SER A 54 11.17 -5.06 8.08
C SER A 54 9.95 -5.82 8.56
N VAL A 55 8.94 -5.09 9.05
CA VAL A 55 7.66 -5.66 9.44
C VAL A 55 6.53 -4.76 8.98
N THR A 56 5.51 -5.37 8.42
CA THR A 56 4.29 -4.71 7.95
C THR A 56 3.12 -5.18 8.80
N LEU A 57 2.40 -4.24 9.40
CA LEU A 57 1.31 -4.46 10.34
C LEU A 57 0.02 -3.90 9.80
N GLU A 58 -1.05 -4.67 9.85
CA GLU A 58 -2.43 -4.17 9.75
C GLU A 58 -2.91 -3.77 11.15
N LEU A 59 -3.46 -2.57 11.28
CA LEU A 59 -4.01 -2.06 12.54
C LEU A 59 -5.51 -1.82 12.39
N LYS A 60 -6.27 -2.30 13.38
CA LYS A 60 -7.73 -2.12 13.46
C LYS A 60 -8.08 -1.53 14.82
N GLY A 61 -8.78 -0.41 14.79
CA GLY A 61 -9.19 0.25 16.03
C GLY A 61 -9.89 1.59 15.82
N LYS A 62 -10.06 2.30 16.94
CA LYS A 62 -10.49 3.69 17.01
C LYS A 62 -9.26 4.58 17.17
N GLN A 63 -9.35 5.85 16.75
CA GLN A 63 -8.31 6.87 16.94
C GLN A 63 -6.89 6.47 16.43
N LEU A 64 -6.82 5.65 15.38
CA LEU A 64 -5.54 5.19 14.83
C LEU A 64 -4.64 6.34 14.36
N ASP A 65 -5.21 7.43 13.81
CA ASP A 65 -4.45 8.60 13.39
C ASP A 65 -3.65 9.23 14.53
N VAL A 66 -4.27 9.34 15.71
CA VAL A 66 -3.62 9.92 16.90
C VAL A 66 -2.53 8.99 17.42
N PHE A 67 -2.84 7.70 17.52
CA PHE A 67 -1.89 6.69 17.97
C PHE A 67 -0.65 6.64 17.08
N ILE A 68 -0.85 6.54 15.76
CA ILE A 68 0.22 6.32 14.78
C ILE A 68 1.07 7.59 14.59
N LYS A 69 0.51 8.79 14.79
CA LYS A 69 1.26 10.05 14.65
C LYS A 69 2.51 10.12 15.53
N GLU A 70 2.49 9.45 16.69
CA GLU A 70 3.68 9.38 17.54
C GLU A 70 4.79 8.48 16.98
N TRP A 71 4.45 7.55 16.09
CA TRP A 71 5.37 6.55 15.57
C TRP A 71 5.83 6.84 14.14
N LEU A 72 5.09 7.64 13.37
CA LEU A 72 5.42 7.93 11.98
C LEU A 72 6.66 8.82 11.85
N GLY A 73 7.59 8.35 11.01
CA GLY A 73 8.84 9.03 10.70
C GLY A 73 10.06 8.26 11.19
N THR A 74 11.14 9.01 11.41
CA THR A 74 12.44 8.44 11.76
C THR A 74 12.53 8.17 13.26
N ILE A 75 12.90 6.94 13.63
CA ILE A 75 13.17 6.57 15.01
C ILE A 75 14.68 6.36 15.16
N LEU A 76 15.25 7.03 16.17
CA LEU A 76 16.68 6.96 16.50
C LEU A 76 16.90 6.11 17.74
N TRP A 77 17.86 5.19 17.67
CA TRP A 77 18.46 4.58 18.84
C TRP A 77 19.91 5.07 19.01
N ILE A 78 20.24 5.48 20.23
CA ILE A 78 21.58 5.89 20.64
C ILE A 78 22.15 4.83 21.58
N GLY A 79 23.02 3.97 21.05
CA GLY A 79 23.63 2.88 21.80
C GLY A 79 24.85 2.28 21.12
N LYS A 80 25.70 1.61 21.91
CA LYS A 80 26.87 0.90 21.38
C LYS A 80 26.41 -0.30 20.58
N SER A 81 27.10 -0.61 19.48
CA SER A 81 26.78 -1.81 18.70
C SER A 81 26.94 -3.08 19.55
N PRO A 82 25.91 -3.95 19.64
CA PRO A 82 26.04 -5.26 20.27
C PRO A 82 26.71 -6.29 19.34
N PHE A 83 26.79 -6.01 18.04
CA PHE A 83 27.31 -6.94 17.02
C PHE A 83 28.78 -6.69 16.66
N ARG A 84 29.20 -5.42 16.65
CA ARG A 84 30.56 -5.01 16.25
C ARG A 84 31.33 -4.47 17.45
N LYS A 85 32.17 -5.32 18.04
CA LYS A 85 33.09 -4.93 19.12
C LYS A 85 33.98 -3.78 18.65
N PHE A 86 34.11 -2.73 19.49
CA PHE A 86 34.89 -1.50 19.26
C PHE A 86 34.38 -0.52 18.19
N HIS A 87 33.22 -0.76 17.58
CA HIS A 87 32.67 0.19 16.62
C HIS A 87 32.23 1.50 17.32
N GLN A 88 32.69 2.64 16.82
CA GLN A 88 32.51 3.93 17.49
C GLN A 88 31.12 4.56 17.28
N ARG A 89 30.43 4.20 16.18
CA ARG A 89 29.09 4.73 15.88
C ARG A 89 28.09 4.32 16.96
N LYS A 90 27.25 5.28 17.35
CA LYS A 90 26.19 5.07 18.35
C LYS A 90 24.79 5.41 17.86
N ASN A 91 24.67 6.15 16.76
CA ASN A 91 23.38 6.60 16.24
C ASN A 91 22.91 5.67 15.11
N TRP A 92 21.77 5.04 15.32
CA TRP A 92 21.16 4.07 14.42
C TRP A 92 19.72 4.49 14.14
N PHE A 93 19.38 4.63 12.86
CA PHE A 93 18.09 5.16 12.42
C PHE A 93 17.29 4.06 11.74
N ILE A 94 15.98 4.06 11.99
CA ILE A 94 15.00 3.23 11.30
C ILE A 94 13.82 4.11 10.88
N GLY A 95 13.02 3.63 9.93
CA GLY A 95 11.82 4.32 9.47
C GLY A 95 10.55 3.59 9.91
N CYS A 96 9.52 4.38 10.21
CA CYS A 96 8.17 3.92 10.41
C CYS A 96 7.24 4.71 9.49
N PHE A 97 6.54 4.02 8.61
CA PHE A 97 5.79 4.63 7.51
C PHE A 97 4.36 4.09 7.47
N GLU A 98 3.41 4.97 7.15
CA GLU A 98 2.07 4.56 6.78
C GLU A 98 2.07 4.13 5.32
N LEU A 99 1.51 2.95 5.05
CA LEU A 99 1.32 2.44 3.70
C LEU A 99 -0.13 2.66 3.29
N GLU A 100 -0.32 3.12 2.05
CA GLU A 100 -1.66 3.17 1.48
C GLU A 100 -2.16 1.75 1.21
N LEU A 101 -3.39 1.48 1.65
CA LEU A 101 -4.11 0.26 1.31
C LEU A 101 -4.43 0.30 -0.19
N PRO A 102 -3.92 -0.65 -1.01
CA PRO A 102 -4.34 -0.72 -2.40
C PRO A 102 -5.83 -1.05 -2.44
N LYS A 103 -6.64 -0.07 -2.82
CA LYS A 103 -8.08 -0.27 -3.04
C LYS A 103 -8.28 -1.02 -4.36
N GLU A 104 -8.32 -2.34 -4.25
CA GLU A 104 -8.64 -3.20 -5.38
C GLU A 104 -10.10 -3.00 -5.79
N ASN A 105 -10.33 -2.77 -7.08
CA ASN A 105 -11.67 -2.76 -7.62
C ASN A 105 -12.16 -4.21 -7.70
N LYS A 106 -13.03 -4.61 -6.77
CA LYS A 106 -13.74 -5.89 -6.89
C LYS A 106 -14.63 -5.85 -8.12
N ILE A 107 -14.41 -6.79 -9.03
CA ILE A 107 -15.19 -6.86 -10.27
C ILE A 107 -16.49 -7.61 -9.98
N ASN A 108 -17.58 -6.87 -9.81
CA ASN A 108 -18.93 -7.43 -9.75
C ASN A 108 -19.71 -7.02 -11.00
N SER A 109 -20.18 -8.02 -11.77
CA SER A 109 -20.93 -7.77 -13.01
C SER A 109 -22.23 -6.99 -12.79
N LYS A 110 -22.81 -7.06 -11.58
CA LYS A 110 -24.03 -6.31 -11.20
C LYS A 110 -23.80 -4.81 -11.05
N GLU A 111 -22.55 -4.38 -10.88
CA GLU A 111 -22.18 -2.98 -10.67
C GLU A 111 -21.75 -2.29 -11.98
N ILE A 112 -21.91 -3.00 -13.11
CA ILE A 112 -21.65 -2.46 -14.44
C ILE A 112 -22.95 -1.94 -15.04
N VAL A 113 -22.99 -0.63 -15.28
CA VAL A 113 -24.10 0.04 -15.96
C VAL A 113 -23.79 0.17 -17.45
N TYR A 114 -24.77 -0.18 -18.27
CA TYR A 114 -24.66 -0.07 -19.72
C TYR A 114 -25.56 1.05 -20.23
N GLN A 115 -24.96 2.00 -20.94
CA GLN A 115 -25.67 3.09 -21.61
C GLN A 115 -25.55 2.91 -23.12
N THR A 116 -26.67 2.89 -23.83
CA THR A 116 -26.68 2.89 -25.29
C THR A 116 -26.52 4.31 -25.82
N MET A 117 -25.83 4.45 -26.94
CA MET A 117 -25.58 5.74 -27.58
C MET A 117 -25.48 5.58 -29.09
N ARG A 118 -25.53 6.71 -29.79
CA ARG A 118 -25.26 6.74 -31.23
C ARG A 118 -23.76 6.57 -31.46
N SER A 119 -23.41 5.79 -32.46
CA SER A 119 -22.02 5.64 -32.88
C SER A 119 -21.53 6.94 -33.51
N SER A 120 -20.32 7.38 -33.16
CA SER A 120 -19.70 8.59 -33.73
C SER A 120 -18.77 8.21 -34.89
N GLY A 121 -19.11 8.58 -36.12
CA GLY A 121 -18.24 8.37 -37.29
C GLY A 121 -18.91 8.74 -38.62
N ASN A 122 -18.13 8.80 -39.70
CA ASN A 122 -18.56 9.14 -41.07
C ASN A 122 -19.42 8.05 -41.74
N GLY A 123 -20.41 7.52 -41.03
CA GLY A 123 -21.30 6.48 -41.53
C GLY A 123 -22.54 7.00 -42.26
N GLY A 124 -23.15 6.15 -43.08
CA GLY A 124 -24.42 6.43 -43.76
C GLY A 124 -25.61 6.57 -42.79
N GLN A 125 -26.83 6.77 -43.33
CA GLN A 125 -28.05 7.06 -42.56
C GLN A 125 -28.29 6.14 -41.33
N ASN A 126 -27.92 4.86 -41.40
CA ASN A 126 -28.07 3.91 -40.30
C ASN A 126 -27.20 4.22 -39.07
N VAL A 127 -25.99 4.77 -39.26
CA VAL A 127 -25.09 5.14 -38.15
C VAL A 127 -25.65 6.34 -37.37
N ASN A 128 -26.34 7.25 -38.05
CA ASN A 128 -26.92 8.44 -37.45
C ASN A 128 -28.28 8.19 -36.76
N LYS A 129 -28.97 7.09 -37.10
CA LYS A 129 -30.31 6.75 -36.56
C LYS A 129 -30.29 5.70 -35.45
N VAL A 130 -29.38 4.73 -35.50
CA VAL A 130 -29.42 3.55 -34.60
C VAL A 130 -28.46 3.72 -33.42
N ASN A 131 -28.97 3.49 -32.21
CA ASN A 131 -28.19 3.51 -30.97
C ASN A 131 -27.40 2.20 -30.77
N SER A 132 -26.44 1.91 -31.66
CA SER A 132 -25.67 0.66 -31.63
C SER A 132 -24.45 0.72 -30.69
N ALA A 133 -23.91 1.89 -30.38
CA ALA A 133 -22.78 2.04 -29.48
C ALA A 133 -23.20 1.80 -28.02
N VAL A 134 -22.31 1.21 -27.23
CA VAL A 134 -22.55 0.89 -25.81
C VAL A 134 -21.39 1.39 -24.97
N ARG A 135 -21.70 2.18 -23.94
CA ARG A 135 -20.79 2.52 -22.84
C ARG A 135 -21.05 1.57 -21.68
N ALA A 136 -20.01 0.89 -21.21
CA ALA A 136 -20.02 0.14 -19.96
C ALA A 136 -19.29 0.96 -18.88
N THR A 137 -19.90 1.15 -17.72
CA THR A 137 -19.34 1.91 -16.60
C THR A 137 -19.38 1.07 -15.33
N HIS A 138 -18.24 0.92 -14.66
CA HIS A 138 -18.17 0.31 -13.35
C HIS A 138 -18.43 1.37 -12.28
N LEU A 139 -19.55 1.28 -11.57
CA LEU A 139 -19.99 2.33 -10.63
C LEU A 139 -18.97 2.60 -9.49
N PRO A 140 -18.40 1.59 -8.81
CA PRO A 140 -17.49 1.83 -7.69
C PRO A 140 -16.18 2.53 -8.09
N SER A 141 -15.64 2.22 -9.27
CA SER A 141 -14.36 2.80 -9.72
C SER A 141 -14.55 4.03 -10.61
N GLY A 142 -15.75 4.26 -11.15
CA GLY A 142 -16.02 5.31 -12.14
C GLY A 142 -15.40 5.06 -13.52
N ILE A 143 -14.68 3.95 -13.71
CA ILE A 143 -14.04 3.62 -14.99
C ILE A 143 -15.13 3.26 -16.00
N SER A 144 -15.04 3.87 -17.18
CA SER A 144 -15.97 3.60 -18.28
C SER A 144 -15.23 3.33 -19.59
N VAL A 145 -15.83 2.49 -20.42
CA VAL A 145 -15.33 2.16 -21.76
C VAL A 145 -16.49 2.18 -22.75
N VAL A 146 -16.22 2.62 -23.98
CA VAL A 146 -17.19 2.63 -25.08
C VAL A 146 -16.78 1.59 -26.12
N SER A 147 -17.77 0.88 -26.67
CA SER A 147 -17.61 0.05 -27.87
C SER A 147 -18.65 0.41 -28.91
N MET A 148 -18.17 0.55 -30.14
CA MET A 148 -18.95 0.86 -31.33
C MET A 148 -18.42 0.12 -32.57
N ASP A 149 -17.72 -1.00 -32.32
CA ASP A 149 -16.95 -1.77 -33.29
C ASP A 149 -17.85 -2.56 -34.26
N SER A 150 -19.04 -2.93 -33.81
CA SER A 150 -20.04 -3.65 -34.59
C SER A 150 -21.28 -2.78 -34.85
N ARG A 151 -22.04 -3.16 -35.88
CA ARG A 151 -23.39 -2.63 -36.12
C ARG A 151 -24.41 -3.14 -35.09
N SER A 152 -24.09 -4.23 -34.37
CA SER A 152 -24.97 -4.85 -33.36
C SER A 152 -24.70 -4.30 -31.96
N GLN A 153 -25.75 -3.77 -31.32
CA GLN A 153 -25.72 -3.32 -29.93
C GLN A 153 -25.30 -4.45 -28.98
N HIS A 154 -25.79 -5.68 -29.17
CA HIS A 154 -25.46 -6.79 -28.29
C HIS A 154 -23.97 -7.16 -28.37
N GLN A 155 -23.41 -7.14 -29.58
CA GLN A 155 -21.99 -7.39 -29.79
C GLN A 155 -21.14 -6.28 -29.17
N ASN A 156 -21.52 -5.02 -29.34
CA ASN A 156 -20.86 -3.88 -28.68
C ASN A 156 -20.95 -3.96 -27.16
N LYS A 157 -22.07 -4.43 -26.60
CA LYS A 157 -22.19 -4.68 -25.15
C LYS A 157 -21.17 -5.71 -24.67
N LYS A 158 -21.02 -6.84 -25.40
CA LYS A 158 -20.02 -7.88 -25.05
C LYS A 158 -18.61 -7.31 -25.11
N ILE A 159 -18.26 -6.61 -26.19
CA ILE A 159 -16.93 -6.00 -26.37
C ILE A 159 -16.66 -4.95 -25.29
N ALA A 160 -17.61 -4.06 -25.01
CA ALA A 160 -17.48 -3.05 -23.95
C ALA A 160 -17.25 -3.70 -22.58
N THR A 161 -17.95 -4.80 -22.29
CA THR A 161 -17.75 -5.57 -21.06
C THR A 161 -16.33 -6.11 -20.97
N THR A 162 -15.85 -6.81 -22.00
CA THR A 162 -14.49 -7.35 -22.03
C THR A 162 -13.43 -6.26 -21.85
N ARG A 163 -13.57 -5.13 -22.56
CA ARG A 163 -12.63 -4.00 -22.43
C ARG A 163 -12.66 -3.36 -21.05
N LEU A 164 -13.85 -3.23 -20.45
CA LEU A 164 -13.98 -2.70 -19.09
C LEU A 164 -13.28 -3.61 -18.09
N LEU A 165 -13.47 -4.92 -18.20
CA LEU A 165 -12.79 -5.90 -17.33
C LEU A 165 -11.27 -5.82 -17.44
N LEU A 166 -10.73 -5.77 -18.67
CA LEU A 166 -9.30 -5.61 -18.89
C LEU A 166 -8.78 -4.30 -18.28
N LYS A 167 -9.54 -3.20 -18.40
CA LYS A 167 -9.13 -1.90 -17.85
C LYS A 167 -9.18 -1.87 -16.33
N LEU A 168 -10.14 -2.55 -15.70
CA LEU A 168 -10.21 -2.71 -14.25
C LEU A 168 -9.03 -3.54 -13.71
N GLN A 169 -8.66 -4.59 -14.43
CA GLN A 169 -7.50 -5.42 -14.07
C GLN A 169 -6.20 -4.62 -14.17
N ASP A 170 -5.99 -3.90 -15.28
CA ASP A 170 -4.84 -3.02 -15.47
C ASP A 170 -4.72 -1.94 -14.36
N ASP A 171 -5.85 -1.35 -13.95
CA ASP A 171 -5.90 -0.40 -12.82
C ASP A 171 -5.48 -1.06 -11.49
N ASN A 172 -5.97 -2.27 -11.21
CA ASN A 172 -5.59 -3.03 -10.02
C ASN A 172 -4.10 -3.38 -10.02
N ASP A 173 -3.57 -3.84 -11.16
CA ASP A 173 -2.15 -4.16 -11.32
C ASP A 173 -1.27 -2.91 -11.12
N GLN A 174 -1.70 -1.75 -11.63
CA GLN A 174 -0.98 -0.50 -11.43
C GLN A 174 -0.97 -0.05 -9.97
N LYS A 175 -2.11 -0.16 -9.27
CA LYS A 175 -2.19 0.13 -7.83
C LYS A 175 -1.27 -0.79 -7.01
N LEU A 176 -1.22 -2.08 -7.36
CA LEU A 176 -0.32 -3.03 -6.71
C LEU A 176 1.15 -2.64 -6.94
N LYS A 177 1.52 -2.32 -8.19
CA LYS A 177 2.89 -1.86 -8.52
C LYS A 177 3.27 -0.61 -7.74
N ASN A 178 2.37 0.37 -7.64
CA ASN A 178 2.61 1.59 -6.86
C ASN A 178 2.84 1.27 -5.37
N SER A 179 2.01 0.41 -4.77
CA SER A 179 2.18 -0.02 -3.38
C SER A 179 3.49 -0.77 -3.12
N ILE A 180 3.96 -1.58 -4.08
CA ILE A 180 5.28 -2.23 -4.01
C ILE A 180 6.39 -1.17 -4.11
N GLN A 181 6.26 -0.23 -5.03
CA GLN A 181 7.23 0.85 -5.23
C GLN A 181 7.34 1.74 -3.98
N GLU A 182 6.24 2.11 -3.34
CA GLU A 182 6.22 2.86 -2.08
C GLU A 182 6.98 2.13 -0.98
N ARG A 183 6.71 0.83 -0.79
CA ARG A 183 7.45 -0.02 0.17
C ARG A 183 8.95 -0.02 -0.12
N TRP A 184 9.33 -0.12 -1.39
CA TRP A 184 10.73 -0.10 -1.81
C TRP A 184 11.41 1.25 -1.57
N ILE A 185 10.70 2.36 -1.84
CA ILE A 185 11.16 3.71 -1.54
C ILE A 185 11.39 3.86 -0.03
N ASN A 186 10.42 3.47 0.79
CA ASN A 186 10.53 3.53 2.26
C ASN A 186 11.76 2.78 2.80
N GLN A 187 12.11 1.63 2.21
CA GLN A 187 13.34 0.89 2.58
C GLN A 187 14.62 1.59 2.12
N THR A 188 14.58 2.33 1.02
CA THR A 188 15.77 2.94 0.40
C THR A 188 16.05 4.35 0.94
N SER A 189 15.00 5.10 1.28
CA SER A 189 15.06 6.51 1.68
C SER A 189 14.76 6.73 3.16
N VAL A 190 15.18 5.81 4.04
CA VAL A 190 15.12 6.04 5.49
C VAL A 190 15.98 7.27 5.84
N GLU A 191 15.33 8.32 6.35
CA GLU A 191 16.00 9.56 6.73
C GLU A 191 16.94 9.32 7.93
N ARG A 192 18.13 9.90 7.88
CA ARG A 192 19.17 9.79 8.92
C ARG A 192 19.27 11.09 9.71
N GLY A 193 18.14 11.52 10.28
CA GLY A 193 17.98 12.82 10.90
C GLY A 193 16.55 13.01 11.41
N ASN A 194 16.31 14.17 12.06
CA ASN A 194 15.00 14.61 12.53
C ASN A 194 14.15 13.51 13.22
N PRO A 195 14.68 12.86 14.27
CA PRO A 195 13.98 11.73 14.88
C PRO A 195 12.74 12.19 15.66
N ILE A 196 11.62 11.54 15.40
CA ILE A 196 10.37 11.74 16.13
C ILE A 196 10.36 11.02 17.48
N LYS A 197 11.09 9.90 17.58
CA LYS A 197 11.34 9.17 18.85
C LYS A 197 12.81 8.82 18.98
N ILE A 198 13.33 8.90 20.21
CA ILE A 198 14.71 8.61 20.54
C ILE A 198 14.74 7.59 21.69
N TYR A 199 15.40 6.46 21.47
CA TYR A 199 15.69 5.44 22.49
C TYR A 199 17.17 5.46 22.85
N LYS A 200 17.51 5.11 24.10
CA LYS A 200 18.90 5.11 24.57
C LYS A 200 19.30 3.85 25.32
N GLY A 201 20.58 3.48 25.17
CA GLY A 201 21.21 2.42 25.94
C GLY A 201 20.75 1.01 25.57
N ASP A 202 21.27 0.03 26.30
CA ASP A 202 21.10 -1.40 25.98
C ASP A 202 19.69 -1.91 26.32
N LYS A 203 19.01 -1.24 27.26
CA LYS A 203 17.63 -1.55 27.67
C LYS A 203 16.57 -0.89 26.81
N PHE A 204 16.96 -0.15 25.76
CA PHE A 204 16.02 0.53 24.88
C PHE A 204 15.08 1.47 25.66
N LEU A 205 15.62 2.19 26.65
CA LEU A 205 14.87 3.13 27.50
C LEU A 205 14.48 4.39 26.71
#